data_AF-A0A7S3J5R7-F1
#
_entry.id   AF-A0A7S3J5R7-F1
#
_cell.length_a   1.000
_cell.length_b   1.000
_cell.length_c   1.000
_cell.angle_alpha   90.00
_cell.angle_beta   90.00
_cell.angle_gamma   90.00
#
_symmetry.space_group_name_H-M   'P 1'
#
loop_
_entity.id
_entity.type
_entity.pdbx_description
1 polymer ?
#
loop_
_entity_poly.entity_id
_entity_poly.type
_entity_poly.pdbx_seq_one_letter_code
_entity_poly.pdbx_strand_id
1 'polypeptide(L)'
;MCFMLGSMYMVCKQMKPFNPILGETFQGYWPDGTKIYIEHISHHPPISYFLVEHPDGLYKFEGSYEYTARLTNLGNSVTGRQVGLNRI
;
A
#
# COMPACT_ATOMS: atom_id res chain seq x y z
N MET A 1 -7.39 15.10 3.53
CA MET A 1 -7.87 14.60 4.85
C MET A 1 -9.00 13.58 4.70
N CYS A 2 -10.19 13.94 4.21
CA CYS A 2 -11.34 13.02 4.12
C CYS A 2 -11.03 11.73 3.31
N PHE A 3 -10.39 11.88 2.14
CA PHE A 3 -9.93 10.75 1.32
C PHE A 3 -9.07 9.74 2.09
N MET A 4 -8.08 10.23 2.85
CA MET A 4 -7.17 9.38 3.62
C MET A 4 -7.84 8.68 4.82
N LEU A 5 -8.81 9.33 5.45
CA LEU A 5 -9.57 8.72 6.55
C LEU A 5 -10.54 7.65 6.03
N GLY A 6 -11.18 7.89 4.88
CA GLY A 6 -12.06 6.92 4.25
C GLY A 6 -11.35 5.63 3.85
N SER A 7 -10.11 5.72 3.36
CA SER A 7 -9.34 4.55 2.94
C SER A 7 -8.93 3.64 4.11
N MET A 8 -8.73 4.20 5.31
CA MET A 8 -8.41 3.42 6.52
C MET A 8 -9.51 2.42 6.92
N TYR A 9 -10.78 2.70 6.59
CA TYR A 9 -11.89 1.79 6.88
C TYR A 9 -11.71 0.42 6.21
N MET A 10 -11.19 0.40 4.98
CA MET A 10 -10.98 -0.83 4.22
C MET A 10 -9.86 -1.69 4.81
N VAL A 11 -8.82 -1.06 5.36
CA VAL A 11 -7.65 -1.75 5.92
C VAL A 11 -8.01 -2.49 7.21
N CYS A 12 -8.91 -1.95 8.04
CA CYS A 12 -9.30 -2.56 9.32
C CYS A 12 -10.04 -3.90 9.19
N LYS A 13 -10.57 -4.24 8.00
CA LYS A 13 -11.25 -5.52 7.74
C LYS A 13 -10.35 -6.60 7.15
N GLN A 14 -9.13 -6.24 6.74
CA GLN A 14 -8.28 -7.10 5.95
C GLN A 14 -7.55 -8.14 6.84
N MET A 15 -7.74 -9.43 6.54
CA MET A 15 -6.89 -10.50 7.08
C MET A 15 -5.48 -10.40 6.49
N LYS A 16 -4.50 -11.07 7.11
CA LYS A 16 -3.10 -11.08 6.63
C LYS A 16 -3.05 -11.31 5.10
N PRO A 17 -2.55 -10.34 4.31
CA PRO A 17 -2.43 -10.52 2.87
C PRO A 17 -1.31 -11.51 2.54
N PHE A 18 -1.32 -12.00 1.30
CA PHE A 18 -0.18 -12.74 0.77
C PHE A 18 1.06 -11.83 0.75
N ASN A 19 2.23 -12.42 1.01
CA ASN A 19 3.50 -11.71 0.85
C ASN A 19 3.86 -11.75 -0.65
N PRO A 20 3.89 -10.61 -1.35
CA PRO A 20 4.11 -10.62 -2.79
C PRO A 20 5.49 -11.17 -3.17
N ILE A 21 5.60 -11.73 -4.38
CA ILE A 21 6.90 -12.10 -4.95
C ILE A 21 7.58 -10.89 -5.58
N LEU A 22 8.91 -10.90 -5.67
CA LEU A 22 9.65 -9.81 -6.31
C LEU A 22 9.20 -9.62 -7.76
N GLY A 23 8.87 -8.38 -8.13
CA GLY A 23 8.35 -8.04 -9.45
C GLY A 23 6.85 -8.33 -9.64
N GLU A 24 6.13 -8.78 -8.60
CA GLU A 24 4.67 -8.92 -8.68
C GLU A 24 4.00 -7.56 -8.92
N THR A 25 3.11 -7.50 -9.91
CA THR A 25 2.43 -6.26 -10.31
C THR A 25 0.92 -6.35 -10.11
N PHE A 26 0.29 -5.24 -9.75
CA PHE A 26 -1.15 -5.05 -9.81
C PHE A 26 -1.48 -3.78 -10.60
N GLN A 27 -2.49 -3.84 -11.47
CA GLN A 27 -2.95 -2.72 -12.28
C GLN A 27 -4.47 -2.68 -12.30
N GLY A 28 -5.04 -1.47 -12.34
CA GLY A 28 -6.48 -1.28 -12.38
C GLY A 28 -6.85 0.14 -12.81
N TYR A 29 -8.16 0.37 -12.95
CA TYR A 29 -8.70 1.66 -13.32
C TYR A 29 -10.08 1.88 -12.70
N TRP A 30 -10.46 3.15 -12.55
CA TRP A 30 -11.81 3.58 -12.16
C TRP A 30 -12.59 4.11 -13.37
N PRO A 31 -13.93 4.20 -13.30
CA PRO A 31 -14.77 4.67 -14.41
C PRO A 31 -14.47 6.10 -14.89
N ASP A 32 -13.86 6.94 -14.06
CA ASP A 32 -13.41 8.29 -14.41
C ASP A 32 -12.08 8.30 -15.22
N GLY A 33 -11.51 7.12 -15.49
CA GLY A 33 -10.26 6.95 -16.22
C GLY A 33 -9.02 7.00 -15.34
N THR A 34 -9.16 7.24 -14.03
CA THR A 34 -8.05 7.17 -13.07
C THR A 34 -7.43 5.78 -13.10
N LYS A 35 -6.10 5.71 -13.09
CA LYS A 35 -5.35 4.46 -13.15
C LYS A 35 -4.60 4.22 -11.85
N ILE A 36 -4.44 2.95 -11.49
CA ILE A 36 -3.56 2.50 -10.41
C ILE A 36 -2.55 1.49 -10.94
N TYR A 37 -1.31 1.67 -10.51
CA TYR A 37 -0.18 0.79 -10.77
C TYR A 37 0.49 0.45 -9.45
N ILE A 38 0.84 -0.80 -9.24
CA ILE A 38 1.57 -1.28 -8.08
C ILE A 38 2.61 -2.29 -8.54
N GLU A 39 3.82 -2.17 -8.02
CA GLU A 39 4.89 -3.15 -8.21
C GLU A 39 5.57 -3.46 -6.88
N HIS A 40 5.80 -4.75 -6.63
CA HIS A 40 6.62 -5.20 -5.51
C HIS A 40 8.10 -5.14 -5.88
N ILE A 41 8.78 -4.09 -5.45
CA ILE A 41 10.14 -3.72 -5.88
C ILE A 41 11.26 -4.33 -5.03
N SER A 42 10.95 -4.87 -3.86
CA SER A 42 11.93 -5.51 -2.97
C SER A 42 11.25 -6.55 -2.09
N HIS A 43 11.88 -7.71 -1.91
CA HIS A 43 11.37 -8.78 -1.03
C HIS A 43 12.01 -8.80 0.37
N HIS A 44 13.25 -8.31 0.49
CA HIS A 44 14.00 -8.22 1.73
C HIS A 44 14.74 -6.87 1.83
N PRO A 45 14.09 -5.83 2.41
CA PRO A 45 12.76 -5.83 3.05
C PRO A 45 11.59 -5.85 2.04
N PRO A 46 10.37 -6.26 2.44
CA PRO A 46 9.21 -6.32 1.56
C PRO A 46 8.65 -4.92 1.29
N ILE A 47 8.95 -4.36 0.11
CA ILE A 47 8.54 -3.02 -0.31
C ILE A 47 7.76 -3.13 -1.62
N SER A 48 6.57 -2.51 -1.65
CA SER A 48 5.90 -2.21 -2.91
C SER A 48 5.77 -0.71 -3.12
N TYR A 49 5.86 -0.29 -4.37
CA TYR A 49 5.57 1.06 -4.82
C TYR A 49 4.22 1.10 -5.49
N PHE A 50 3.48 2.20 -5.32
CA PHE A 50 2.22 2.45 -5.97
C PHE A 50 2.20 3.82 -6.64
N LEU A 51 1.42 3.92 -7.70
CA LEU A 51 1.11 5.14 -8.43
C LEU A 51 -0.38 5.14 -8.77
N VAL A 52 -1.06 6.24 -8.46
CA VAL A 52 -2.43 6.53 -8.84
C VAL A 52 -2.44 7.87 -9.56
N GLU A 53 -3.01 7.94 -10.76
CA GLU A 53 -3.03 9.18 -11.54
C GLU A 53 -4.33 9.37 -12.32
N HIS A 54 -4.80 10.61 -12.37
CA HIS A 54 -5.90 11.01 -13.23
C HIS A 54 -5.38 11.20 -14.67
N PRO A 55 -6.12 10.77 -15.72
CA PRO A 55 -5.68 10.87 -17.11
C PRO A 55 -5.34 12.31 -17.54
N ASP A 56 -6.08 13.29 -17.04
CA ASP A 56 -5.84 14.71 -17.31
C ASP A 56 -4.84 15.39 -16.36
N GLY A 57 -4.16 14.63 -15.48
CA GLY A 57 -3.16 15.16 -14.55
C GLY A 57 -3.73 16.01 -13.41
N LEU A 58 -5.04 15.94 -13.15
CA LEU A 58 -5.71 16.67 -12.07
C LEU A 58 -5.18 16.30 -10.68
N TYR A 59 -4.73 15.06 -10.52
CA TYR A 59 -4.08 14.59 -9.30
C TYR A 59 -3.15 13.41 -9.60
N LYS A 60 -2.13 13.27 -8.75
CA LYS A 60 -1.19 12.16 -8.75
C LYS A 60 -0.91 11.78 -7.30
N PHE A 61 -1.10 10.51 -6.97
CA PHE A 61 -0.80 9.96 -5.66
C PHE A 61 0.19 8.82 -5.80
N GLU A 62 1.35 8.95 -5.20
CA GLU A 62 2.41 7.96 -5.30
C GLU A 62 3.05 7.69 -3.95
N GLY A 63 3.64 6.52 -3.81
CA GLY A 63 4.32 6.19 -2.58
C GLY A 63 4.80 4.76 -2.51
N SER A 64 5.41 4.43 -1.38
CA SER A 64 5.79 3.06 -1.08
C SER A 64 5.24 2.63 0.26
N TYR A 65 5.06 1.31 0.40
CA TYR A 65 4.75 0.69 1.68
C TYR A 65 5.68 -0.49 1.91
N GLU A 66 6.29 -0.46 3.09
CA GLU A 66 7.08 -1.50 3.70
C GLU A 66 6.34 -1.94 4.96
N TYR A 67 5.87 -3.20 4.95
CA TYR A 67 5.21 -3.78 6.11
C TYR A 67 6.21 -4.57 6.94
N THR A 68 6.39 -4.14 8.18
CA THR A 68 7.18 -4.88 9.17
C THR A 68 6.29 -5.38 10.29
N ALA A 69 6.47 -6.64 10.68
CA ALA A 69 5.76 -7.24 11.80
C ALA A 69 6.77 -7.78 12.80
N ARG A 70 6.54 -7.53 14.10
CA ARG A 70 7.36 -8.05 15.19
C ARG A 70 6.46 -8.58 16.31
N LEU A 71 6.85 -9.70 16.91
CA LEU A 71 6.25 -10.14 18.17
C LEU A 71 6.68 -9.17 19.29
N THR A 72 5.77 -8.91 20.21
CA THR A 72 6.12 -8.15 21.41
C THR A 72 6.96 -8.99 22.36
N ASN A 73 7.68 -8.34 23.29
CA ASN A 73 8.57 -9.01 24.24
C ASN A 73 7.84 -10.03 25.14
N LEU A 74 6.52 -9.89 25.32
CA LEU A 74 5.68 -10.80 26.08
C LEU A 74 5.14 -11.97 25.23
N GLY A 75 5.37 -11.96 23.92
CA GLY A 75 5.00 -13.04 22.99
C GLY A 75 3.50 -13.20 22.72
N ASN A 76 2.63 -12.37 23.33
CA ASN A 76 1.18 -12.48 23.25
C ASN A 76 0.53 -11.50 22.25
N SER A 77 1.33 -10.74 21.51
CA SER A 77 0.85 -9.74 20.56
C SER A 77 1.84 -9.52 19.42
N VAL A 78 1.33 -9.06 18.29
CA VAL A 78 2.12 -8.69 17.10
C VAL A 78 1.96 -7.19 16.87
N THR A 79 3.08 -6.49 16.71
CA THR A 79 3.11 -5.09 16.29
C THR A 79 3.43 -5.02 14.81
N GLY A 80 2.51 -4.44 14.03
CA GLY A 80 2.74 -4.07 12.64
C GLY A 80 3.18 -2.61 12.53
N ARG A 81 4.16 -2.33 11.69
CA ARG A 81 4.57 -0.97 11.32
C ARG A 81 4.59 -0.86 9.80
N GLN A 82 3.92 0.17 9.30
CA GLN A 82 4.04 0.61 7.91
C GLN A 82 5.10 1.70 7.83
N VAL A 83 6.12 1.47 7.02
CA VAL A 83 7.17 2.44 6.68
C VAL A 83 7.02 2.75 5.20
N GLY A 84 7.33 3.98 4.78
CA GLY A 84 7.22 4.38 3.38
C GLY A 84 6.59 5.75 3.22
N LEU A 85 6.99 6.44 2.17
CA LEU A 85 6.55 7.80 1.89
C LEU A 85 5.27 7.76 1.07
N ASN A 86 4.30 8.60 1.43
CA ASN A 86 3.10 8.84 0.63
C ASN A 86 3.12 10.31 0.18
N ARG A 87 3.00 10.56 -1.12
CA ARG A 87 2.94 11.89 -1.73
C ARG A 87 1.66 12.02 -2.54
N ILE A 88 0.82 12.97 -2.14
CA ILE A 88 -0.39 13.42 -2.86
C ILE A 88 -0.07 14.77 -3.49
#